data_AF-M2U791-F1
#
_entry.id   AF-M2U791-F1
#
_cell.length_a   1.000
_cell.length_b   1.000
_cell.length_c   1.000
_cell.angle_alpha   90.00
_cell.angle_beta   90.00
_cell.angle_gamma   90.00
#
_symmetry.space_group_name_H-M   'P 1'
#
loop_
_entity.id
_entity.type
_entity.pdbx_description
1 polymer ?
#
loop_
_entity_poly.entity_id
_entity_poly.type
_entity_poly.pdbx_seq_one_letter_code
_entity_poly.pdbx_strand_id
1 'polypeptide(L)'
;MGGLLFPVVCAAPLPKEVMDRFIEDNGVDADNWRLVFVDSIDDYYDKASEAPMEHGSNPNSPFIGKTPQECHQLLLKLREDTGSKIMTDVFAIMDERSTQDDTVLLVCAERDLDGEHQVLAMPTVRATFQASGSALILYETGHSSVDEDAERAASEEDNVYRGQWSTIT
;
A
#
# COMPACT_ATOMS: atom_id res chain seq x y z
N MET A 1 -1.61 -22.38 0.20
CA MET A 1 -0.68 -21.73 -0.74
C MET A 1 -0.57 -20.29 -0.27
N GLY A 2 0.61 -19.82 0.16
CA GLY A 2 0.78 -18.45 0.63
C GLY A 2 0.75 -17.49 -0.57
N GLY A 3 -0.22 -16.57 -0.60
CA GLY A 3 -0.27 -15.50 -1.60
C GLY A 3 0.82 -14.46 -1.36
N LEU A 4 1.12 -13.65 -2.38
CA LEU A 4 2.00 -12.49 -2.23
C LEU A 4 1.40 -11.43 -1.30
N LEU A 5 2.21 -10.75 -0.51
CA LEU A 5 1.78 -9.69 0.40
C LEU A 5 1.72 -8.35 -0.34
N PHE A 6 0.76 -7.49 0.02
CA PHE A 6 0.71 -6.09 -0.37
C PHE A 6 1.63 -5.28 0.55
N PRO A 7 2.73 -4.70 0.04
CA PRO A 7 3.61 -3.92 0.88
C PRO A 7 3.00 -2.55 1.19
N VAL A 8 3.19 -2.13 2.44
CA VAL A 8 2.89 -0.80 2.96
C VAL A 8 4.22 -0.16 3.31
N VAL A 9 4.75 0.64 2.39
CA VAL A 9 6.06 1.27 2.55
C VAL A 9 5.98 2.44 3.51
N CYS A 10 6.86 2.44 4.51
CA CYS A 10 6.95 3.46 5.52
C CYS A 10 7.80 4.64 4.99
N ALA A 11 7.18 5.60 4.32
CA ALA A 11 7.84 6.79 3.78
C ALA A 11 7.96 7.95 4.80
N ALA A 12 7.53 7.72 6.03
CA ALA A 12 7.76 8.56 7.19
C ALA A 12 8.03 7.70 8.44
N PRO A 13 8.60 8.26 9.52
CA PRO A 13 8.60 7.62 10.83
C PRO A 13 7.16 7.51 11.35
N LEU A 14 6.65 6.28 11.47
CA LEU A 14 5.27 5.99 11.87
C LEU A 14 5.25 5.50 13.32
N PRO A 15 4.46 6.13 14.20
CA PRO A 15 4.17 5.58 15.52
C PRO A 15 3.42 4.24 15.38
N LYS A 16 3.70 3.31 16.29
CA LYS A 16 3.01 2.01 16.29
C LYS A 16 1.50 2.15 16.38
N GLU A 17 1.00 3.17 17.08
CA GLU A 17 -0.44 3.41 17.23
C GLU A 17 -1.12 3.76 15.90
N VAL A 18 -0.39 4.34 14.94
CA VAL A 18 -0.91 4.62 13.59
C VAL A 18 -0.92 3.33 12.77
N MET A 19 0.12 2.50 12.91
CA MET A 19 0.22 1.21 12.24
C MET A 19 -0.83 0.22 12.74
N ASP A 20 -1.06 0.19 14.06
CA ASP A 20 -2.11 -0.61 14.70
C ASP A 20 -3.49 -0.20 14.19
N ARG A 21 -3.80 1.10 14.17
CA ARG A 21 -5.06 1.61 13.60
C ARG A 21 -5.23 1.22 12.14
N PHE A 22 -4.17 1.34 11.34
CA PHE A 22 -4.21 0.91 9.94
C PHE A 22 -4.55 -0.58 9.80
N ILE A 23 -4.00 -1.43 10.66
CA ILE A 23 -4.31 -2.87 10.68
C ILE A 23 -5.76 -3.11 11.09
N GLU A 24 -6.20 -2.46 12.18
CA GLU A 24 -7.54 -2.62 12.74
C GLU A 24 -8.64 -2.13 11.77
N ASP A 25 -8.46 -0.97 11.13
CA ASP A 25 -9.44 -0.38 10.21
C ASP A 25 -9.58 -1.16 8.90
N ASN A 26 -8.51 -1.82 8.47
CA ASN A 26 -8.55 -2.72 7.32
C ASN A 26 -9.14 -4.10 7.65
N GLY A 27 -9.57 -4.32 8.90
CA GLY A 27 -10.72 -5.17 9.22
C GLY A 27 -10.62 -6.62 8.74
N VAL A 28 -9.76 -7.38 9.40
CA VAL A 28 -9.77 -8.84 9.61
C VAL A 28 -10.95 -9.60 8.98
N ASP A 29 -10.76 -10.08 7.76
CA ASP A 29 -10.96 -11.51 7.50
C ASP A 29 -9.55 -12.10 7.49
N ALA A 30 -9.22 -12.90 8.51
CA ALA A 30 -7.87 -13.46 8.69
C ALA A 30 -7.40 -14.28 7.47
N ASP A 31 -8.33 -14.72 6.63
CA ASP A 31 -8.06 -15.45 5.40
C ASP A 31 -7.64 -14.55 4.22
N ASN A 32 -7.89 -13.24 4.28
CA ASN A 32 -7.60 -12.27 3.21
C ASN A 32 -6.60 -11.17 3.62
N TRP A 33 -6.20 -11.11 4.89
CA TRP A 33 -5.20 -10.17 5.37
C TRP A 33 -3.82 -10.46 4.74
N ARG A 34 -3.37 -9.56 3.85
CA ARG A 34 -2.13 -9.72 3.08
C ARG A 34 -1.22 -8.49 3.16
N LEU A 35 -1.46 -7.55 4.07
CA LEU A 35 -0.68 -6.31 4.18
C LEU A 35 0.58 -6.52 5.03
N VAL A 36 1.71 -5.96 4.59
CA VAL A 36 2.98 -6.01 5.32
C VAL A 36 3.65 -4.66 5.33
N PHE A 37 4.01 -4.16 6.51
CA PHE A 37 4.82 -2.94 6.61
C PHE A 37 6.24 -3.21 6.17
N VAL A 38 6.76 -2.35 5.29
CA VAL A 38 8.12 -2.43 4.76
C VAL A 38 8.84 -1.13 5.08
N ASP A 39 9.84 -1.23 5.96
CA ASP A 39 10.67 -0.12 6.41
C ASP A 39 12.17 -0.43 6.30
N SER A 40 12.50 -1.57 5.68
CA SER A 40 13.84 -2.09 5.43
C SER A 40 13.87 -2.84 4.09
N ILE A 41 14.97 -2.68 3.33
CA ILE A 41 15.20 -3.38 2.06
C ILE A 41 16.09 -4.63 2.22
N ASP A 42 16.63 -4.85 3.42
CA ASP A 42 17.54 -5.96 3.70
C ASP A 42 16.82 -7.14 4.37
N ASP A 43 15.59 -6.93 4.84
CA ASP A 43 14.80 -7.94 5.55
C ASP A 43 13.97 -8.82 4.61
N TYR A 44 13.68 -10.04 5.05
CA TYR A 44 12.84 -10.99 4.33
C TYR A 44 11.39 -10.93 4.83
N TYR A 45 10.45 -10.68 3.92
CA TYR A 45 9.02 -10.56 4.22
C TYR A 45 8.23 -11.72 3.63
N ASP A 46 7.65 -12.57 4.49
CA ASP A 46 6.79 -13.69 4.10
C ASP A 46 5.48 -13.79 4.90
N LYS A 47 5.28 -12.90 5.88
CA LYS A 47 4.09 -12.82 6.71
C LYS A 47 3.53 -11.42 6.74
N ALA A 48 2.20 -11.35 6.84
CA ALA A 48 1.51 -10.10 7.03
C ALA A 48 1.82 -9.49 8.41
N SER A 49 1.74 -8.17 8.51
CA SER A 49 1.90 -7.47 9.79
C SER A 49 0.63 -7.64 10.64
N GLU A 50 0.78 -7.87 11.94
CA GLU A 50 -0.33 -8.10 12.86
C GLU A 50 -0.30 -7.08 13.99
N ALA A 51 -1.49 -6.64 14.42
CA ALA A 51 -1.64 -5.79 15.58
C ALA A 51 -1.73 -6.67 16.85
N PRO A 52 -1.15 -6.24 17.98
CA PRO A 52 -0.42 -5.00 18.17
C PRO A 52 1.03 -5.08 17.66
N MET A 53 1.50 -4.00 17.03
CA MET A 53 2.88 -3.81 16.64
C MET A 53 3.77 -3.63 17.88
N GLU A 54 4.90 -4.33 17.90
CA GLU A 54 5.86 -4.21 19.01
C GLU A 54 6.51 -2.81 19.04
N HIS A 55 6.82 -2.28 17.85
CA HIS A 55 7.55 -1.03 17.64
C HIS A 55 6.93 -0.23 16.48
N GLY A 56 7.20 1.08 16.46
CA GLY A 56 6.91 1.92 15.29
C GLY A 56 7.87 1.62 14.15
N SER A 57 7.67 2.25 12.99
CA SER A 57 8.52 2.03 11.82
C SER A 57 9.94 2.54 12.04
N ASN A 58 10.89 1.98 11.29
CA ASN A 58 12.27 2.43 11.25
C ASN A 58 12.34 3.92 10.88
N PRO A 59 12.87 4.80 11.77
CA PRO A 59 12.97 6.23 11.50
C PRO A 59 13.96 6.57 10.38
N ASN A 60 14.80 5.61 9.97
CA ASN A 60 15.73 5.72 8.84
C ASN A 60 15.29 4.84 7.66
N SER A 61 13.98 4.59 7.52
CA SER A 61 13.44 3.82 6.41
C SER A 61 13.98 4.33 5.06
N PRO A 62 14.41 3.42 4.16
CA PRO A 62 14.98 3.80 2.86
C PRO A 62 13.94 4.43 1.92
N PHE A 63 12.66 4.39 2.29
CA PHE A 63 11.54 4.96 1.54
C PHE A 63 11.25 6.42 1.91
N ILE A 64 11.88 6.96 2.96
CA ILE A 64 11.67 8.35 3.38
C ILE A 64 12.15 9.31 2.28
N GLY A 65 11.27 10.26 1.91
CA GLY A 65 11.54 11.24 0.87
C GLY A 65 11.61 10.66 -0.56
N LYS A 66 11.15 9.41 -0.75
CA LYS A 66 11.11 8.76 -2.06
C LYS A 66 9.79 9.01 -2.78
N THR A 67 9.90 9.19 -4.09
CA THR A 67 8.74 9.20 -4.98
C THR A 67 8.14 7.79 -5.11
N PRO A 68 6.86 7.64 -5.52
CA PRO A 68 6.27 6.32 -5.75
C PRO A 68 7.09 5.44 -6.71
N GLN A 69 7.69 6.04 -7.75
CA GLN A 69 8.56 5.33 -8.69
C GLN A 69 9.84 4.81 -8.03
N GLU A 70 10.48 5.61 -7.17
CA GLU A 70 11.66 5.16 -6.42
C GLU A 70 11.30 4.08 -5.39
N CYS A 71 10.15 4.20 -4.71
CA CYS A 71 9.65 3.16 -3.81
C CYS A 71 9.45 1.83 -4.57
N HIS A 72 8.84 1.88 -5.75
CA HIS A 72 8.67 0.70 -6.59
C HIS A 72 10.02 0.04 -6.96
N GLN A 73 11.02 0.84 -7.35
CA GLN A 73 12.36 0.33 -7.64
C GLN A 73 13.03 -0.33 -6.42
N LEU A 74 12.86 0.26 -5.23
CA LEU A 74 13.37 -0.32 -3.99
C LEU A 74 12.65 -1.63 -3.64
N LEU A 75 11.34 -1.72 -3.84
CA LEU A 75 10.58 -2.96 -3.64
C LEU A 75 10.98 -4.07 -4.62
N LEU A 76 11.25 -3.72 -5.88
CA LEU A 76 11.79 -4.66 -6.86
C LEU A 76 13.14 -5.20 -6.43
N LYS A 77 14.06 -4.31 -6.05
CA LYS A 77 15.38 -4.69 -5.55
C LYS A 77 15.28 -5.57 -4.30
N LEU A 78 14.47 -5.17 -3.32
CA LEU A 78 14.20 -5.97 -2.12
C LEU A 78 13.74 -7.39 -2.48
N ARG A 79 12.78 -7.51 -3.39
CA ARG A 79 12.27 -8.82 -3.83
C ARG A 79 13.33 -9.66 -4.55
N GLU A 80 14.16 -9.04 -5.39
CA GLU A 80 15.26 -9.70 -6.09
C GLU A 80 16.35 -10.17 -5.13
N ASP A 81 16.77 -9.31 -4.20
CA ASP A 81 17.90 -9.56 -3.30
C ASP A 81 17.54 -10.54 -2.18
N THR A 82 16.31 -10.48 -1.65
CA THR A 82 15.89 -11.29 -0.48
C THR A 82 14.97 -12.46 -0.83
N GLY A 83 14.35 -12.44 -2.01
CA GLY A 83 13.32 -13.42 -2.39
C GLY A 83 11.97 -13.25 -1.66
N SER A 84 11.75 -12.09 -1.02
CA SER A 84 10.54 -11.72 -0.28
C SER A 84 9.25 -11.99 -1.07
N LYS A 85 8.19 -12.38 -0.36
CA LYS A 85 6.88 -12.74 -0.95
C LYS A 85 5.95 -11.54 -1.02
N ILE A 86 6.39 -10.47 -1.69
CA ILE A 86 5.64 -9.21 -1.81
C ILE A 86 5.24 -8.92 -3.26
N MET A 87 4.15 -8.17 -3.44
CA MET A 87 3.72 -7.60 -4.71
C MET A 87 4.34 -6.24 -4.89
N THR A 88 5.10 -6.07 -5.97
CA THR A 88 5.77 -4.80 -6.27
C THR A 88 4.88 -3.86 -7.05
N ASP A 89 3.91 -4.40 -7.81
CA ASP A 89 3.12 -3.62 -8.76
C ASP A 89 1.88 -2.97 -8.12
N VAL A 90 1.44 -3.44 -6.95
CA VAL A 90 0.31 -2.87 -6.22
C VAL A 90 0.70 -2.77 -4.76
N PHE A 91 0.82 -1.54 -4.27
CA PHE A 91 1.33 -1.27 -2.93
C PHE A 91 0.77 0.03 -2.35
N ALA A 92 1.01 0.26 -1.07
CA ALA A 92 0.58 1.46 -0.36
C ALA A 92 1.80 2.20 0.22
N ILE A 93 1.73 3.53 0.29
CA ILE A 93 2.73 4.40 0.91
C ILE A 93 2.08 5.12 2.08
N MET A 94 2.65 4.90 3.27
CA MET A 94 2.34 5.70 4.45
C MET A 94 3.38 6.80 4.62
N ASP A 95 2.95 8.05 4.43
CA ASP A 95 3.76 9.26 4.53
C ASP A 95 3.35 10.08 5.76
N GLU A 96 3.86 11.31 5.90
CA GLU A 96 3.55 12.16 7.06
C GLU A 96 2.05 12.44 7.18
N ARG A 97 1.32 12.48 6.06
CA ARG A 97 -0.13 12.73 6.05
C ARG A 97 -0.90 11.58 6.69
N SER A 98 -0.42 10.34 6.56
CA SER A 98 -1.01 9.17 7.21
C SER A 98 -1.09 9.27 8.72
N THR A 99 -0.21 10.05 9.36
CA THR A 99 -0.25 10.27 10.81
C THR A 99 -1.26 11.34 11.23
N GLN A 100 -1.81 12.11 10.28
CA GLN A 100 -2.64 13.28 10.53
C GLN A 100 -4.12 13.03 10.27
N ASP A 101 -4.45 12.29 9.21
CA ASP A 101 -5.84 12.13 8.75
C ASP A 101 -6.25 10.68 8.47
N ASP A 102 -5.46 9.69 8.93
CA ASP A 102 -5.72 8.26 8.77
C ASP A 102 -5.98 7.88 7.29
N THR A 103 -5.18 8.46 6.40
CA THR A 103 -5.18 8.14 4.96
C THR A 103 -3.84 7.54 4.50
N VAL A 104 -3.87 6.78 3.41
CA VAL A 104 -2.69 6.15 2.80
C VAL A 104 -2.69 6.42 1.31
N LEU A 105 -1.51 6.52 0.68
CA LEU A 105 -1.40 6.67 -0.77
C LEU A 105 -1.31 5.29 -1.42
N LEU A 106 -2.30 4.90 -2.20
CA LEU A 106 -2.30 3.67 -2.97
C LEU A 106 -1.58 3.89 -4.30
N VAL A 107 -0.83 2.90 -4.74
CA VAL A 107 -0.01 2.95 -5.95
C VAL A 107 -0.20 1.68 -6.75
N CYS A 108 -0.43 1.83 -8.05
CA CYS A 108 -0.42 0.74 -9.02
C CYS A 108 0.61 1.05 -10.10
N ALA A 109 1.58 0.17 -10.33
CA ALA A 109 2.57 0.29 -11.39
C ALA A 109 2.03 -0.34 -12.67
N GLU A 110 1.73 0.49 -13.67
CA GLU A 110 1.32 0.00 -14.98
C GLU A 110 2.54 -0.40 -15.80
N ARG A 111 2.54 -1.63 -16.31
CA ARG A 111 3.62 -2.18 -17.13
C ARG A 111 3.13 -2.38 -18.57
N ASP A 112 4.03 -2.16 -19.51
CA ASP A 112 3.78 -2.55 -20.90
C ASP A 112 3.70 -4.08 -21.02
N LEU A 113 2.70 -4.57 -21.75
CA LEU A 113 2.50 -5.99 -22.03
C LEU A 113 3.49 -6.51 -23.09
N ASP A 114 4.06 -5.61 -23.92
CA ASP A 114 4.75 -5.97 -25.15
C ASP A 114 6.28 -5.81 -25.12
N GLY A 115 6.91 -5.36 -24.03
CA GLY A 115 8.38 -5.32 -23.97
C GLY A 115 9.03 -4.70 -22.74
N GLU A 116 9.94 -5.47 -22.14
CA GLU A 116 11.05 -5.01 -21.29
C GLU A 116 10.71 -4.10 -20.10
N HIS A 117 9.96 -4.63 -19.11
CA HIS A 117 9.96 -4.17 -17.70
C HIS A 117 9.80 -2.65 -17.44
N GLN A 118 9.37 -1.85 -18.42
CA GLN A 118 9.22 -0.41 -18.27
C GLN A 118 7.86 -0.11 -17.67
N VAL A 119 7.89 0.63 -16.56
CA VAL A 119 6.70 1.20 -15.96
C VAL A 119 6.21 2.33 -16.87
N LEU A 120 5.02 2.19 -17.43
CA LEU A 120 4.38 3.18 -18.29
C LEU A 120 3.81 4.33 -17.47
N ALA A 121 3.17 4.00 -16.36
CA ALA A 121 2.57 4.96 -15.45
C ALA A 121 2.62 4.43 -14.01
N MET A 122 2.52 5.37 -13.07
CA MET A 122 2.44 5.08 -11.64
C MET A 122 1.23 5.82 -11.07
N PRO A 123 0.00 5.48 -11.49
CA PRO A 123 -1.19 6.10 -10.95
C PRO A 123 -1.24 5.94 -9.42
N THR A 124 -1.71 7.00 -8.75
CA THR A 124 -1.84 7.02 -7.30
C THR A 124 -3.18 7.61 -6.87
N VAL A 125 -3.76 7.08 -5.81
CA VAL A 125 -4.95 7.65 -5.17
C VAL A 125 -4.76 7.65 -3.66
N ARG A 126 -5.12 8.76 -3.00
CA ARG A 126 -5.15 8.82 -1.54
C ARG A 126 -6.46 8.18 -1.07
N ALA A 127 -6.39 7.20 -0.17
CA ALA A 127 -7.56 6.51 0.36
C ALA A 127 -7.56 6.52 1.89
N THR A 128 -8.73 6.43 2.52
CA THR A 128 -8.81 6.18 3.97
C THR A 128 -8.24 4.80 4.30
N PHE A 129 -7.78 4.62 5.55
CA PHE A 129 -7.33 3.31 6.03
C PHE A 129 -8.39 2.23 5.77
N GLN A 130 -9.63 2.49 6.18
CA GLN A 130 -10.76 1.56 5.99
C GLN A 130 -10.96 1.09 4.54
N ALA A 131 -10.76 1.95 3.55
CA ALA A 131 -10.99 1.62 2.14
C ALA A 131 -9.78 0.93 1.47
N SER A 132 -8.58 1.13 2.02
CA SER A 132 -7.31 0.81 1.35
C SER A 132 -7.12 -0.68 1.03
N GLY A 133 -7.35 -1.57 1.98
CA GLY A 133 -7.11 -3.00 1.84
C GLY A 133 -8.00 -3.64 0.79
N SER A 134 -9.29 -3.28 0.79
CA SER A 134 -10.23 -3.74 -0.23
C SER A 134 -9.88 -3.19 -1.61
N ALA A 135 -9.50 -1.91 -1.70
CA ALA A 135 -9.07 -1.30 -2.96
C ALA A 135 -7.86 -2.02 -3.57
N LEU A 136 -6.83 -2.32 -2.76
CA LEU A 136 -5.64 -3.06 -3.22
C LEU A 136 -5.98 -4.44 -3.80
N ILE A 137 -6.92 -5.16 -3.18
CA ILE A 137 -7.41 -6.45 -3.70
C ILE A 137 -8.16 -6.27 -5.02
N LEU A 138 -8.99 -5.23 -5.14
CA LEU A 138 -9.72 -4.94 -6.38
C LEU A 138 -8.78 -4.55 -7.52
N TYR A 139 -7.70 -3.83 -7.23
CA TYR A 139 -6.65 -3.50 -8.21
C TYR A 139 -5.89 -4.75 -8.67
N GLU A 140 -5.48 -5.61 -7.73
CA GLU A 140 -4.77 -6.86 -8.06
C GLU A 140 -5.62 -7.82 -8.88
N THR A 141 -6.91 -7.90 -8.59
CA THR A 141 -7.84 -8.78 -9.32
C THR A 141 -8.42 -8.15 -10.59
N GLY A 142 -8.11 -6.88 -10.88
CA GLY A 142 -8.62 -6.15 -12.04
C GLY A 142 -10.11 -5.80 -11.99
N HIS A 143 -10.74 -5.83 -10.82
CA HIS A 143 -12.15 -5.44 -10.62
C HIS A 143 -12.33 -3.93 -10.43
N SER A 144 -11.26 -3.18 -10.19
CA SER A 144 -11.23 -1.73 -10.22
C SER A 144 -9.81 -1.24 -10.55
N SER A 145 -9.62 0.06 -10.74
CA SER A 145 -8.33 0.67 -11.00
C SER A 145 -8.10 1.91 -10.14
N VAL A 146 -6.82 2.27 -9.98
CA VAL A 146 -6.44 3.50 -9.28
C VAL A 146 -7.01 4.74 -9.97
N ASP A 147 -7.10 4.75 -11.30
CA ASP A 147 -7.66 5.87 -12.06
C ASP A 147 -9.16 6.08 -11.77
N GLU A 148 -9.96 5.00 -11.75
CA GLU A 148 -11.38 5.08 -11.41
C GLU A 148 -11.60 5.64 -10.01
N ASP A 149 -10.78 5.22 -9.05
CA ASP A 149 -10.87 5.70 -7.67
C ASP A 149 -10.28 7.10 -7.49
N ALA A 150 -9.29 7.49 -8.29
CA ALA A 150 -8.76 8.84 -8.34
C ALA A 150 -9.80 9.83 -8.90
N GLU A 151 -10.57 9.46 -9.93
CA GLU A 151 -11.68 10.26 -10.44
C GLU A 151 -12.77 10.48 -9.39
N ARG A 152 -13.07 9.45 -8.58
CA ARG A 152 -14.02 9.56 -7.47
C ARG A 152 -13.46 10.47 -6.38
N ALA A 153 -12.21 10.27 -5.98
CA ALA A 153 -11.55 11.10 -4.99
C ALA A 153 -11.53 12.57 -5.39
N ALA A 154 -11.32 12.89 -6.68
CA ALA A 154 -11.31 14.26 -7.19
C ALA A 154 -12.67 14.99 -7.05
N SER A 155 -13.76 14.25 -6.78
CA SER A 155 -15.07 14.83 -6.50
C SER A 155 -15.27 15.20 -5.02
N GLU A 156 -14.35 14.81 -4.14
CA GLU A 156 -14.37 15.10 -2.70
C GLU A 156 -13.51 16.33 -2.38
N GLU A 157 -13.85 17.09 -1.32
CA GLU A 157 -13.11 18.32 -0.96
C GLU A 157 -11.63 18.08 -0.65
N ASP A 158 -11.29 16.92 -0.10
CA ASP A 158 -9.94 16.58 0.37
C ASP A 158 -9.16 15.66 -0.58
N ASN A 159 -9.75 15.34 -1.74
CA ASN A 159 -9.19 14.41 -2.72
C ASN A 159 -8.88 13.02 -2.14
N VAL A 160 -9.71 12.51 -1.22
CA VAL A 160 -9.55 11.20 -0.57
C VAL A 160 -10.65 10.24 -0.98
N TYR A 161 -10.25 9.07 -1.48
CA TYR A 161 -11.13 7.94 -1.74
C TYR A 161 -11.56 7.24 -0.45
N ARG A 162 -12.87 6.97 -0.32
CA ARG A 162 -13.49 6.39 0.89
C ARG A 162 -14.16 5.03 0.64
N GLY A 163 -13.90 4.39 -0.50
CA GLY A 163 -14.53 3.13 -0.89
C GLY A 163 -15.88 3.30 -1.58
N GLN A 164 -16.30 2.29 -2.34
CA GLN A 164 -17.70 2.17 -2.76
C GLN A 164 -18.54 1.67 -1.58
N TRP A 165 -19.19 2.58 -0.87
CA TRP A 165 -20.35 2.19 -0.09
C TRP A 165 -21.46 1.88 -1.10
N SER A 166 -21.87 0.61 -1.18
CA SER A 166 -23.18 0.29 -1.73
C SER A 166 -24.19 1.06 -0.89
N THR A 167 -24.65 2.22 -1.38
CA THR A 167 -25.90 2.82 -0.90
C THR A 167 -27.01 1.86 -1.30
N ILE A 168 -27.20 0.81 -0.49
CA ILE A 168 -28.47 0.12 -0.42
C ILE A 168 -29.43 1.14 0.19
N THR A 169 -30.12 1.87 -0.69
CA THR A 169 -31.26 2.70 -0.35
C THR A 169 -32.52 1.87 -0.49
#